data_AF-A0A661Y090-F1
#
_entry.id   AF-A0A661Y090-F1
#
_cell.length_a   1.000
_cell.length_b   1.000
_cell.length_c   1.000
_cell.angle_alpha   90.00
_cell.angle_beta   90.00
_cell.angle_gamma   90.00
#
_symmetry.space_group_name_H-M   'P 1'
#
loop_
_entity.id
_entity.type
_entity.pdbx_description
1 polymer ?
#
loop_
_entity_poly.entity_id
_entity_poly.type
_entity_poly.pdbx_seq_one_letter_code
_entity_poly.pdbx_strand_id
1 'polypeptide(L)'
;MRKLNYLGLIILSLGLSGILFSCQSEGEDKTEIKSDEELHELAQKLSHKYLITDGHVDLPYRLHDHMEDVSVRTERGDFDYVRAKEGGLDVPFMSIFIPAGLQKTGGSKELADTL
;
A
#
# COMPACT_ATOMS: atom_id res chain seq x y z
N MET A 1 -63.49 -46.61 10.78
CA MET A 1 -62.21 -46.85 10.07
C MET A 1 -61.79 -45.55 9.39
N ARG A 2 -60.88 -44.78 10.01
CA ARG A 2 -60.35 -43.52 9.43
C ARG A 2 -59.15 -43.87 8.55
N LYS A 3 -59.26 -43.66 7.24
CA LYS A 3 -58.13 -43.79 6.31
C LYS A 3 -57.10 -42.71 6.69
N LEU A 4 -55.95 -43.14 7.20
CA LEU A 4 -54.84 -42.25 7.52
C LEU A 4 -54.24 -41.77 6.19
N ASN A 5 -54.34 -40.47 5.89
CA ASN A 5 -53.84 -39.86 4.65
C ASN A 5 -52.30 -39.77 4.69
N TYR A 6 -51.63 -40.89 4.41
CA TYR A 6 -50.16 -40.98 4.32
C TYR A 6 -49.56 -40.03 3.28
N LEU A 7 -50.32 -39.68 2.24
CA LEU A 7 -49.90 -38.69 1.24
C LEU A 7 -49.70 -37.29 1.85
N GLY A 8 -50.51 -36.90 2.84
CA GLY A 8 -50.35 -35.64 3.56
C GLY A 8 -49.14 -35.64 4.51
N LEU A 9 -48.85 -36.78 5.15
CA LEU A 9 -47.65 -36.93 5.99
C LEU A 9 -46.36 -36.90 5.17
N ILE A 10 -46.36 -37.51 3.98
CA ILE A 10 -45.19 -37.51 3.08
C ILE A 10 -44.91 -36.09 2.57
N ILE A 11 -45.94 -35.34 2.16
CA ILE A 11 -45.80 -33.94 1.70
C ILE A 11 -45.31 -33.04 2.84
N LEU A 12 -45.77 -33.24 4.08
CA LEU A 12 -45.30 -32.51 5.25
C LEU A 12 -43.82 -32.80 5.59
N SER A 13 -43.38 -34.05 5.40
CA SER A 13 -41.98 -34.45 5.63
C SER A 13 -41.01 -33.93 4.57
N LEU A 14 -41.43 -33.85 3.30
CA LEU A 14 -40.63 -33.29 2.20
C LEU A 14 -40.53 -31.76 2.29
N GLY A 15 -41.60 -31.08 2.74
CA GLY A 15 -41.58 -29.64 2.97
C GLY A 15 -40.65 -29.21 4.12
N LEU A 16 -40.49 -30.04 5.14
CA LEU A 16 -39.63 -29.75 6.29
C LEU A 16 -38.13 -29.93 5.98
N SER A 17 -37.78 -30.81 5.04
CA SER A 17 -36.39 -31.04 4.62
C SER A 17 -35.85 -29.90 3.74
N GLY A 18 -36.71 -29.25 2.95
CA GLY A 18 -36.33 -28.09 2.11
C GLY A 18 -36.01 -26.81 2.90
N ILE A 19 -36.55 -26.66 4.11
CA ILE A 19 -36.28 -25.51 4.98
C ILE A 19 -34.90 -25.62 5.65
N LEU A 20 -34.38 -26.83 5.85
CA LEU A 20 -33.06 -27.06 6.44
C LEU A 20 -31.90 -26.87 5.45
N PHE A 21 -32.15 -26.91 4.14
CA PHE A 21 -31.13 -26.66 3.11
C PHE A 21 -31.01 -25.18 2.71
N SER A 22 -31.97 -24.34 3.09
CA SER A 22 -31.93 -22.89 2.83
C SER A 22 -31.06 -22.13 3.84
N CYS A 23 -30.50 -22.82 4.83
CA CYS A 23 -29.52 -22.28 5.76
C CYS A 23 -28.14 -22.93 5.50
N GLN A 24 -27.71 -22.90 4.24
CA GLN A 24 -26.28 -22.96 3.96
C GLN A 24 -25.78 -21.54 4.22
N SER A 25 -25.20 -21.37 5.40
CA SER A 25 -24.68 -20.12 5.95
C SER A 25 -24.08 -19.25 4.85
N GLU A 26 -24.48 -17.97 4.86
CA GLU A 26 -23.68 -16.89 4.31
C GLU A 26 -22.22 -17.22 4.60
N GLY A 27 -21.40 -17.28 3.55
CA GLY A 27 -19.98 -17.50 3.71
C GLY A 27 -19.51 -16.53 4.78
N GLU A 28 -19.03 -17.06 5.90
CA GLU A 28 -18.27 -16.27 6.84
C GLU A 28 -17.22 -15.58 5.98
N ASP A 29 -17.35 -14.26 5.81
CA ASP A 29 -16.23 -13.41 5.43
C ASP A 29 -15.27 -13.50 6.62
N LYS A 30 -14.55 -14.63 6.67
CA LYS A 30 -13.36 -14.77 7.47
C LYS A 30 -12.43 -13.76 6.86
N THR A 31 -12.42 -12.58 7.44
CA THR A 31 -11.34 -11.63 7.24
C THR A 31 -10.10 -12.39 7.72
N GLU A 32 -9.42 -13.04 6.78
CA GLU A 32 -8.18 -13.76 7.03
C GLU A 32 -7.19 -12.70 7.46
N ILE A 33 -6.97 -12.61 8.77
CA ILE A 33 -6.00 -11.67 9.34
C ILE A 33 -4.64 -12.19 8.91
N LYS A 34 -4.12 -11.61 7.83
CA LYS A 34 -2.76 -11.85 7.36
C LYS A 34 -1.78 -11.50 8.46
N SER A 35 -0.79 -12.35 8.66
CA SER A 35 0.35 -12.06 9.51
C SER A 35 1.15 -10.86 8.98
N ASP A 36 1.93 -10.22 9.85
CA ASP A 36 2.79 -9.10 9.47
C ASP A 36 3.77 -9.48 8.34
N GLU A 37 4.26 -10.72 8.33
CA GLU A 37 5.14 -11.24 7.28
C GLU A 37 4.41 -11.32 5.93
N GLU A 38 3.19 -11.88 5.90
CA GLU A 38 2.39 -11.96 4.68
C GLU A 38 1.99 -10.57 4.16
N LEU A 39 1.76 -9.62 5.05
CA LEU A 39 1.53 -8.21 4.69
C LEU A 39 2.80 -7.58 4.13
N HIS A 40 3.97 -7.87 4.70
CA HIS A 40 5.25 -7.36 4.23
C HIS A 40 5.60 -7.90 2.84
N GLU A 41 5.47 -9.21 2.61
CA GLU A 41 5.66 -9.84 1.30
C GLU A 41 4.71 -9.27 0.25
N LEU A 42 3.44 -9.06 0.63
CA LEU A 42 2.46 -8.43 -0.25
C LEU A 42 2.86 -6.97 -0.57
N ALA A 43 3.32 -6.20 0.41
CA ALA A 43 3.76 -4.82 0.22
C ALA A 43 4.94 -4.74 -0.74
N GLN A 44 5.98 -5.58 -0.55
CA GLN A 44 7.13 -5.65 -1.47
C GLN A 44 6.67 -6.03 -2.90
N LYS A 45 5.78 -7.03 -3.02
CA LYS A 45 5.25 -7.42 -4.32
C LYS A 45 4.52 -6.27 -5.01
N LEU A 46 3.75 -5.48 -4.26
CA LEU A 46 2.99 -4.34 -4.81
C LEU A 46 3.92 -3.18 -5.17
N SER A 47 4.92 -2.87 -4.35
CA SER A 47 5.86 -1.77 -4.59
C SER A 47 6.69 -1.99 -5.86
N HIS A 48 7.00 -3.23 -6.20
CA HIS A 48 7.70 -3.55 -7.46
C HIS A 48 6.77 -3.80 -8.66
N LYS A 49 5.46 -3.92 -8.44
CA LYS A 49 4.47 -4.14 -9.51
C LYS A 49 3.96 -2.84 -10.11
N TYR A 50 3.84 -1.80 -9.30
CA TYR A 50 3.24 -0.53 -9.69
C TYR A 50 4.25 0.61 -9.58
N LEU A 51 4.05 1.66 -10.38
CA LEU A 51 4.89 2.86 -10.29
C LEU A 51 4.65 3.57 -8.96
N ILE A 52 5.71 3.76 -8.20
CA ILE A 52 5.71 4.62 -7.01
C ILE A 52 6.33 5.96 -7.36
N THR A 53 5.65 7.03 -6.98
CA THR A 53 6.16 8.40 -7.06
C THR A 53 6.23 9.01 -5.67
N ASP A 54 7.33 9.72 -5.41
CA ASP A 54 7.50 10.57 -4.24
C ASP A 54 7.51 12.03 -4.72
N GLY A 55 6.62 12.84 -4.15
CA GLY A 55 6.45 14.25 -4.55
C GLY A 55 7.48 15.21 -3.93
N HIS A 56 8.32 14.77 -2.99
CA HIS A 56 9.22 15.66 -2.28
C HIS A 56 10.49 14.96 -1.75
N VAL A 57 11.56 14.97 -2.54
CA VAL A 57 12.87 14.45 -2.15
C VAL A 57 13.89 15.59 -2.11
N ASP A 58 14.34 15.96 -0.90
CA ASP A 58 15.30 17.06 -0.65
C ASP A 58 16.76 16.69 -0.97
N LEU A 59 16.97 15.83 -1.97
CA LEU A 59 18.29 15.41 -2.40
C LEU A 59 19.16 16.58 -2.90
N PRO A 60 18.65 17.49 -3.75
CA PRO A 60 19.45 18.61 -4.24
C PRO A 60 20.07 19.46 -3.14
N TYR A 61 19.27 19.79 -2.11
CA TYR A 61 19.74 20.57 -0.97
C TYR A 61 20.85 19.85 -0.19
N ARG A 62 20.70 18.54 0.04
CA ARG A 62 21.76 17.73 0.67
C ARG A 62 23.04 17.74 -0.17
N LEU A 63 22.95 17.56 -1.48
CA LEU A 63 24.12 17.54 -2.37
C LEU A 63 24.81 18.89 -2.46
N HIS A 64 24.06 19.99 -2.37
CA HIS A 64 24.61 21.33 -2.26
C HIS A 64 25.48 21.50 -1.01
N ASP A 65 25.01 21.05 0.16
CA ASP A 65 25.77 21.12 1.41
C ASP A 65 26.93 20.11 1.43
N HIS A 66 26.70 18.91 0.90
CA HIS A 66 27.60 17.76 0.96
C HIS A 66 27.51 16.93 -0.32
N MET A 67 28.39 17.22 -1.28
CA MET A 67 28.49 16.41 -2.50
C MET A 67 28.91 14.98 -2.18
N GLU A 68 28.10 14.01 -2.61
CA GLU A 68 28.34 12.57 -2.46
C GLU A 68 27.82 11.79 -3.68
N ASP A 69 28.37 10.62 -3.92
CA ASP A 69 27.89 9.73 -4.98
C ASP A 69 26.67 8.95 -4.49
N VAL A 70 25.50 9.33 -5.02
CA VAL A 70 24.20 8.74 -4.65
C VAL A 70 23.81 7.55 -5.54
N SER A 71 24.67 7.18 -6.50
CA SER A 71 24.47 5.96 -7.30
C SER A 71 24.76 4.69 -6.50
N VAL A 72 25.48 4.84 -5.38
CA VAL A 72 25.79 3.77 -4.42
C VAL A 72 25.06 4.01 -3.10
N ARG A 73 25.11 3.02 -2.21
CA ARG A 73 24.56 3.17 -0.86
C ARG A 73 25.37 4.19 -0.08
N THR A 74 24.74 5.30 0.30
CA THR A 74 25.39 6.37 1.07
C THR A 74 25.31 6.07 2.57
N GLU A 75 26.31 6.52 3.33
CA GLU A 75 26.32 6.43 4.80
C GLU A 75 25.25 7.34 5.44
N ARG A 76 24.87 8.42 4.75
CA ARG A 76 23.97 9.46 5.24
C ARG A 76 22.70 9.56 4.38
N GLY A 77 21.66 10.16 4.96
CA GLY A 77 20.41 10.47 4.28
C GLY A 77 19.51 9.25 4.08
N ASP A 78 18.27 9.52 3.67
CA ASP A 78 17.25 8.48 3.49
C ASP A 78 17.11 8.05 2.02
N PHE A 79 17.57 8.89 1.09
CA PHE A 79 17.54 8.60 -0.34
C PHE A 79 18.94 8.22 -0.86
N ASP A 80 19.04 7.15 -1.62
CA ASP A 80 20.10 6.90 -2.60
C ASP A 80 19.54 5.95 -3.66
N TYR A 81 20.27 5.73 -4.75
CA TYR A 81 19.80 4.88 -5.84
C TYR A 81 19.53 3.44 -5.38
N VAL A 82 20.39 2.89 -4.52
CA VAL A 82 20.26 1.51 -4.05
C VAL A 82 19.00 1.35 -3.20
N ARG A 83 18.77 2.25 -2.22
CA ARG A 83 17.56 2.29 -1.39
C ARG A 83 16.30 2.52 -2.22
N ALA A 84 16.33 3.42 -3.21
CA ALA A 84 15.19 3.66 -4.09
C ALA A 84 14.83 2.39 -4.89
N LYS A 85 15.83 1.70 -5.44
CA LYS A 85 15.63 0.45 -6.18
C LYS A 85 15.11 -0.68 -5.30
N GLU A 86 15.67 -0.86 -4.11
CA GLU A 86 15.22 -1.87 -3.14
C GLU A 86 13.80 -1.60 -2.64
N GLY A 87 13.44 -0.32 -2.41
CA GLY A 87 12.10 0.06 -1.95
C GLY A 87 11.03 0.08 -3.05
N GLY A 88 11.42 0.05 -4.32
CA GLY A 88 10.49 0.12 -5.46
C GLY A 88 10.07 1.55 -5.83
N LEU A 89 10.86 2.57 -5.51
CA LEU A 89 10.60 3.95 -5.91
C LEU A 89 11.08 4.19 -7.36
N ASP A 90 10.16 4.59 -8.24
CA ASP A 90 10.44 4.77 -9.67
C ASP A 90 10.59 6.24 -10.06
N VAL A 91 9.74 7.12 -9.54
CA VAL A 91 9.64 8.52 -9.97
C VAL A 91 9.72 9.48 -8.78
N PRO A 92 10.93 9.72 -8.24
CA PRO A 92 11.14 10.75 -7.23
C PRO A 92 11.15 12.16 -7.84
N PHE A 93 10.39 13.08 -7.27
CA PHE A 93 10.46 14.51 -7.55
C PHE A 93 11.48 15.17 -6.61
N MET A 94 12.57 15.64 -7.20
CA MET A 94 13.63 16.34 -6.46
C MET A 94 13.19 17.78 -6.17
N SER A 95 13.06 18.13 -4.90
CA SER A 95 12.62 19.44 -4.46
C SER A 95 13.76 20.47 -4.53
N ILE A 96 13.40 21.68 -4.96
CA ILE A 96 14.24 22.86 -4.81
C ILE A 96 13.80 23.58 -3.52
N PHE A 97 14.39 23.17 -2.39
CA PHE A 97 14.11 23.75 -1.09
C PHE A 97 14.91 25.04 -0.87
N ILE A 98 14.22 26.11 -0.47
CA ILE A 98 14.83 27.42 -0.19
C ILE A 98 14.51 27.81 1.26
N PRO A 99 15.54 28.09 2.09
CA PRO A 99 15.33 28.52 3.46
C PRO A 99 14.50 29.81 3.55
N ALA A 100 13.52 29.84 4.44
CA ALA A 100 12.63 30.99 4.63
C ALA A 100 13.36 32.31 4.98
N GLY A 101 14.59 32.23 5.54
CA GLY A 101 15.43 33.39 5.82
C GLY A 101 15.72 34.24 4.58
N LEU A 102 15.88 33.61 3.41
CA LEU A 102 16.19 34.30 2.15
C LEU A 102 15.04 35.18 1.65
N GLN A 103 13.82 34.99 2.15
CA GLN A 103 12.72 35.91 1.88
C GLN A 103 13.02 37.33 2.39
N LYS A 104 13.75 37.45 3.51
CA LYS A 104 14.09 38.74 4.12
C LYS A 104 15.37 39.33 3.54
N THR A 105 16.36 38.48 3.30
CA THR A 105 17.72 38.90 2.90
C THR A 105 17.93 38.92 1.39
N GLY A 106 17.02 38.34 0.60
CA GLY A 106 17.25 38.03 -0.82
C GLY A 106 18.11 36.78 -0.99
N GLY A 107 18.38 36.40 -2.25
CA GLY A 107 19.22 35.23 -2.59
C GLY A 107 18.47 33.96 -2.99
N SER A 108 17.12 33.96 -2.93
CA SER A 108 16.31 32.76 -3.17
C SER A 108 16.51 32.17 -4.56
N LYS A 109 16.60 33.03 -5.59
CA LYS A 109 16.77 32.58 -6.97
C LYS A 109 18.18 32.04 -7.19
N GLU A 110 19.17 32.76 -6.68
CA GLU A 110 20.58 32.39 -6.79
C GLU A 110 20.85 31.05 -6.14
N LEU A 111 20.28 30.77 -4.96
CA LEU A 111 20.36 29.45 -4.36
C LEU A 111 19.61 28.40 -5.19
N ALA A 112 18.38 28.69 -5.64
CA ALA A 112 17.60 27.77 -6.46
C ALA A 112 18.32 27.34 -7.73
N ASP A 113 19.05 28.25 -8.39
CA ASP A 113 19.82 27.97 -9.60
C ASP A 113 21.07 27.08 -9.32
N THR A 114 21.40 26.79 -8.06
CA THR A 114 22.54 25.94 -7.64
C THR A 114 22.15 24.59 -7.07
N LEU A 115 20.84 24.33 -6.91
CA LEU A 115 20.28 23.06 -6.43
C LEU A 115 19.89 22.20 -7.63
#